data_AF-A0A7L4ESW6-F1
#
_entry.id   AF-A0A7L4ESW6-F1
#
_cell.length_a   1.000
_cell.length_b   1.000
_cell.length_c   1.000
_cell.angle_alpha   90.00
_cell.angle_beta   90.00
_cell.angle_gamma   90.00
#
_symmetry.space_group_name_H-M   'P 1'
#
loop_
_entity.id
_entity.type
_entity.pdbx_description
1 polymer ?
#
loop_
_entity_poly.entity_id
_entity_poly.type
_entity_poly.pdbx_seq_one_letter_code
_entity_poly.pdbx_strand_id
1 'polypeptide(L)'
;INELTSPGARFAVGVAEDADVGSNSLQGYELETNKYFAVELKDSQDGSKFAELVLRHSVDRESEPSLRLLLTALDGGDPPRTGTAQLWINVTDANDNPPVFAQDRYRVSLREDAPPGSTVLNVSASDADDGTNARITYGFGETSAKVLQKFLMEAETGTITLKEPLDFEETQSYSLLVEARDGGGLVSHCKVEVEVLDVNDNAPEITILSLSSPVPEDAPIGTVVALLNVNDLDSGENGQVSCELSGEAPLSIVASAGGSYKVLVLAKALDREEAAFHELVLRASDGGDPARTGTARIRVTVVDVNDNAPVFSQAEYTVRVPEDVPVGSVLVTVTATDADEGLYGLVKYS
;
A
#
# COMPACT_ATOMS: atom_id res chain seq x y z
N ILE A 1 -17.23 -13.16 45.42
CA ILE A 1 -16.90 -14.55 45.04
C ILE A 1 -16.33 -14.47 43.64
N ASN A 2 -15.14 -15.02 43.40
CA ASN A 2 -14.53 -14.96 42.07
C ASN A 2 -15.26 -15.89 41.11
N GLU A 3 -15.47 -15.49 39.85
CA GLU A 3 -16.25 -16.27 38.90
C GLU A 3 -15.58 -17.58 38.45
N LEU A 4 -14.26 -17.69 38.58
CA LEU A 4 -13.54 -18.95 38.40
C LEU A 4 -13.67 -19.90 39.61
N THR A 5 -14.48 -19.56 40.62
CA THR A 5 -14.68 -20.45 41.77
C THR A 5 -15.42 -21.71 41.36
N SER A 6 -14.79 -22.87 41.53
CA SER A 6 -15.40 -24.15 41.18
C SER A 6 -16.63 -24.49 42.03
N PRO A 7 -17.67 -25.13 41.43
CA PRO A 7 -18.76 -25.74 42.19
C PRO A 7 -18.26 -26.67 43.29
N GLY A 8 -18.91 -26.62 44.45
CA GLY A 8 -18.52 -27.31 45.68
C GLY A 8 -17.78 -26.42 46.68
N ALA A 9 -17.35 -25.21 46.28
CA ALA A 9 -16.81 -24.22 47.20
C ALA A 9 -17.83 -23.85 48.28
N ARG A 10 -17.32 -23.66 49.50
CA ARG A 10 -18.09 -23.39 50.72
C ARG A 10 -17.73 -22.02 51.27
N PHE A 11 -18.73 -21.24 51.64
CA PHE A 11 -18.57 -19.92 52.22
C PHE A 11 -19.29 -19.86 53.54
N ALA A 12 -18.59 -19.44 54.59
CA ALA A 12 -19.22 -19.19 55.88
C ALA A 12 -20.24 -18.06 55.73
N VAL A 13 -21.45 -18.26 56.26
CA VAL A 13 -22.43 -17.20 56.45
C VAL A 13 -22.49 -16.83 57.93
N GLY A 14 -22.98 -15.62 58.23
CA GLY A 14 -23.17 -15.19 59.62
C GLY A 14 -24.07 -16.15 60.38
N VAL A 15 -23.76 -16.38 61.65
CA VAL A 15 -24.54 -17.26 62.54
C VAL A 15 -25.65 -16.43 63.17
N ALA A 16 -26.90 -16.90 63.08
CA ALA A 16 -28.02 -16.34 63.79
C ALA A 16 -27.93 -16.71 65.28
N GLU A 17 -28.24 -15.75 66.15
CA GLU A 17 -28.26 -15.97 67.60
C GLU A 17 -29.71 -16.09 68.08
N ASP A 18 -29.95 -17.10 68.91
CA ASP A 18 -31.22 -17.34 69.58
C ASP A 18 -30.93 -17.49 71.08
N ALA A 19 -31.66 -16.73 71.91
CA ALA A 19 -31.46 -16.71 73.36
C ALA A 19 -32.13 -17.91 74.06
N ASP A 20 -33.03 -18.61 73.36
CA ASP A 20 -33.68 -19.81 73.88
C ASP A 20 -32.71 -21.01 73.85
N VAL A 21 -33.00 -22.05 74.65
CA VAL A 21 -32.14 -23.24 74.83
C VAL A 21 -32.88 -24.52 74.45
N GLY A 22 -32.17 -25.52 73.98
CA GLY A 22 -32.73 -26.85 73.70
C GLY A 22 -33.48 -26.88 72.37
N SER A 23 -34.68 -27.44 72.34
CA SER A 23 -35.48 -27.53 71.10
C SER A 23 -35.95 -26.18 70.58
N ASN A 24 -36.03 -25.17 71.45
CA ASN A 24 -36.51 -23.84 71.09
C ASN A 24 -35.40 -22.91 70.61
N SER A 25 -34.12 -23.31 70.67
CA SER A 25 -33.04 -22.54 70.08
C SER A 25 -33.03 -22.70 68.55
N LEU A 26 -32.19 -21.95 67.85
CA LEU A 26 -31.90 -22.11 66.42
C LEU A 26 -31.75 -23.60 66.01
N GLN A 27 -32.61 -24.07 65.10
CA GLN A 27 -32.62 -25.44 64.59
C GLN A 27 -32.22 -25.56 63.12
N GLY A 28 -32.40 -24.52 62.31
CA GLY A 28 -32.19 -24.64 60.87
C GLY A 28 -31.99 -23.32 60.14
N TYR A 29 -31.53 -23.46 58.90
CA TYR A 29 -31.44 -22.38 57.92
C TYR A 29 -32.06 -22.83 56.60
N GLU A 30 -32.78 -21.92 55.97
CA GLU A 30 -33.35 -22.07 54.63
C GLU A 30 -32.91 -20.90 53.76
N LEU A 31 -32.49 -21.21 52.53
CA LEU A 31 -32.10 -20.21 51.54
C LEU A 31 -33.18 -20.12 50.46
N GLU A 32 -33.46 -18.89 50.02
CA GLU A 32 -34.31 -18.63 48.86
C GLU A 32 -33.90 -19.48 47.65
N THR A 33 -34.90 -20.02 46.94
CA THR A 33 -34.66 -20.87 45.77
C THR A 33 -33.94 -20.07 44.69
N ASN A 34 -32.76 -20.52 44.30
CA ASN A 34 -31.91 -19.86 43.32
C ASN A 34 -31.12 -20.89 42.50
N LYS A 35 -30.44 -20.43 41.44
CA LYS A 35 -29.72 -21.31 40.52
C LYS A 35 -28.30 -21.68 40.98
N TYR A 36 -27.69 -20.89 41.85
CA TYR A 36 -26.23 -20.93 42.05
C TYR A 36 -25.82 -21.56 43.38
N PHE A 37 -26.59 -21.34 44.44
CA PHE A 37 -26.20 -21.65 45.81
C PHE A 37 -27.23 -22.51 46.52
N ALA A 38 -26.74 -23.43 47.34
CA ALA A 38 -27.50 -24.14 48.35
C ALA A 38 -26.97 -23.78 49.74
N VAL A 39 -27.81 -23.88 50.77
CA VAL A 39 -27.36 -23.79 52.16
C VAL A 39 -27.19 -25.20 52.74
N GLU A 40 -26.08 -25.45 53.41
CA GLU A 40 -25.85 -26.71 54.14
C GLU A 40 -25.68 -26.40 55.64
N LEU A 41 -26.47 -27.10 56.46
CA LEU A 41 -26.39 -27.02 57.92
C LEU A 41 -25.17 -27.81 58.42
N LYS A 42 -24.48 -27.26 59.40
CA LYS A 42 -23.37 -27.89 60.13
C LYS A 42 -23.58 -27.74 61.62
N ASP A 43 -23.17 -28.76 62.37
CA ASP A 43 -23.11 -28.72 63.82
C ASP A 43 -21.68 -28.33 64.26
N SER A 44 -21.60 -27.36 65.14
CA SER A 44 -20.37 -26.96 65.82
C SER A 44 -20.06 -27.92 66.96
N GLN A 45 -18.82 -27.89 67.46
CA GLN A 45 -18.34 -28.76 68.54
C GLN A 45 -19.09 -28.55 69.87
N ASP A 46 -19.69 -27.38 70.05
CA ASP A 46 -20.51 -27.00 71.20
C ASP A 46 -22.01 -27.36 71.03
N GLY A 47 -22.38 -27.99 69.91
CA GLY A 47 -23.76 -28.31 69.56
C GLY A 47 -24.56 -27.17 68.96
N SER A 48 -23.95 -25.98 68.77
CA SER A 48 -24.59 -24.88 68.03
C SER A 48 -24.66 -25.20 66.54
N LYS A 49 -25.69 -24.69 65.86
CA LYS A 49 -25.91 -24.91 64.43
C LYS A 49 -25.50 -23.69 63.63
N PHE A 50 -24.72 -23.90 62.57
CA PHE A 50 -24.37 -22.86 61.62
C PHE A 50 -24.61 -23.32 60.19
N ALA A 51 -24.64 -22.38 59.26
CA ALA A 51 -24.83 -22.63 57.85
C ALA A 51 -23.57 -22.33 57.06
N GLU A 52 -23.36 -23.08 55.99
CA GLU A 52 -22.42 -22.76 54.93
C GLU A 52 -23.19 -22.60 53.63
N LEU A 53 -22.85 -21.57 52.86
CA LEU A 53 -23.30 -21.41 51.50
C LEU A 53 -22.42 -22.26 50.59
N VAL A 54 -23.02 -23.16 49.81
CA VAL A 54 -22.32 -24.07 48.90
C VAL A 54 -22.67 -23.70 47.47
N LEU A 55 -21.64 -23.40 46.67
CA LEU A 55 -21.79 -23.14 45.24
C LEU A 55 -22.13 -24.46 44.52
N ARG A 56 -23.27 -24.50 43.82
CA ARG A 56 -23.75 -25.67 43.05
C ARG A 56 -23.48 -25.52 41.56
N HIS A 57 -23.55 -24.30 41.04
CA HIS A 57 -23.31 -23.97 39.64
C HIS A 57 -22.32 -22.81 39.58
N SER A 58 -21.49 -22.76 38.55
CA SER A 58 -20.58 -21.64 38.33
C SER A 58 -21.36 -20.32 38.25
N VAL A 59 -20.77 -19.27 38.80
CA VAL A 59 -21.24 -17.90 38.61
C VAL A 59 -20.40 -17.27 37.50
N ASP A 60 -20.98 -16.28 36.82
CA ASP A 60 -20.41 -15.57 35.68
C ASP A 60 -20.81 -14.11 35.87
N ARG A 61 -19.82 -13.23 36.00
CA ARG A 61 -19.99 -11.80 36.30
C ARG A 61 -20.55 -11.07 35.10
N GLU A 62 -20.13 -11.41 33.88
CA GLU A 62 -20.62 -10.83 32.62
C GLU A 62 -22.12 -11.09 32.45
N SER A 63 -22.59 -12.23 32.95
CA SER A 63 -24.02 -12.57 33.01
C SER A 63 -24.76 -11.91 34.18
N GLU A 64 -24.28 -12.08 35.42
CA GLU A 64 -24.94 -11.59 36.63
C GLU A 64 -23.90 -11.14 37.70
N PRO A 65 -23.55 -9.84 37.76
CA PRO A 65 -22.43 -9.35 38.57
C PRO A 65 -22.72 -9.34 40.08
N SER A 66 -23.99 -9.37 40.47
CA SER A 66 -24.38 -9.39 41.87
C SER A 66 -25.68 -10.13 42.09
N LEU A 67 -25.74 -10.94 43.15
CA LEU A 67 -26.91 -11.71 43.55
C LEU A 67 -27.41 -11.21 44.91
N ARG A 68 -28.73 -11.13 45.05
CA ARG A 68 -29.41 -10.83 46.33
C ARG A 68 -30.27 -12.02 46.71
N LEU A 69 -29.92 -12.68 47.80
CA LEU A 69 -30.61 -13.89 48.29
C LEU A 69 -31.13 -13.68 49.71
N LEU A 70 -32.32 -14.18 50.02
CA LEU A 70 -32.84 -14.19 51.38
C LEU A 70 -32.44 -15.47 52.13
N LEU A 71 -31.76 -15.32 53.27
CA LEU A 71 -31.46 -16.40 54.22
C LEU A 71 -32.43 -16.32 55.40
N THR A 72 -33.08 -17.43 55.72
CA THR A 72 -34.04 -17.53 56.83
C THR A 72 -33.51 -18.52 57.87
N ALA A 73 -33.38 -18.09 59.12
CA ALA A 73 -33.09 -18.93 60.27
C ALA A 73 -34.40 -19.34 60.96
N LEU A 74 -34.51 -20.60 61.39
CA LEU A 74 -35.70 -21.16 62.02
C LEU A 74 -35.38 -21.74 63.39
N ASP A 75 -36.21 -21.44 64.39
CA ASP A 75 -36.22 -22.12 65.69
C ASP A 75 -37.01 -23.45 65.61
N GLY A 76 -37.02 -24.21 66.71
CA GLY A 76 -37.79 -25.46 66.82
C GLY A 76 -39.03 -25.34 67.72
N GLY A 77 -39.53 -24.12 67.93
CA GLY A 77 -40.75 -23.88 68.69
C GLY A 77 -42.02 -24.37 67.98
N ASP A 78 -43.11 -24.50 68.73
CA ASP A 78 -44.45 -24.71 68.18
C ASP A 78 -45.40 -23.59 68.67
N PRO A 79 -45.71 -22.56 67.85
CA PRO A 79 -45.32 -22.40 66.45
C PRO A 79 -43.85 -21.94 66.27
N PRO A 80 -43.19 -22.27 65.14
CA PRO A 80 -41.81 -21.87 64.90
C PRO A 80 -41.69 -20.36 64.63
N ARG A 81 -40.61 -19.74 65.09
CA ARG A 81 -40.23 -18.37 64.76
C ARG A 81 -39.05 -18.35 63.80
N THR A 82 -38.98 -17.26 63.04
CA THR A 82 -37.99 -17.09 61.99
C THR A 82 -37.29 -15.73 62.08
N GLY A 83 -35.99 -15.71 61.78
CA GLY A 83 -35.22 -14.49 61.51
C GLY A 83 -34.72 -14.49 60.07
N THR A 84 -34.70 -13.33 59.40
CA THR A 84 -34.26 -13.24 57.99
C THR A 84 -33.09 -12.29 57.82
N ALA A 85 -32.14 -12.63 56.95
CA ALA A 85 -31.02 -11.79 56.54
C ALA A 85 -30.90 -11.76 55.01
N GLN A 86 -30.61 -10.58 54.44
CA GLN A 86 -30.31 -10.45 53.01
C GLN A 86 -28.82 -10.67 52.76
N LEU A 87 -28.49 -11.64 51.91
CA LEU A 87 -27.14 -11.90 51.44
C LEU A 87 -26.90 -11.13 50.14
N TRP A 88 -25.88 -10.28 50.14
CA TRP A 88 -25.43 -9.53 48.98
C TRP A 88 -24.14 -10.15 48.48
N ILE A 89 -24.24 -10.95 47.43
CA ILE A 89 -23.11 -11.68 46.86
C ILE A 89 -22.61 -10.87 45.67
N ASN A 90 -21.44 -10.26 45.83
CA ASN A 90 -20.74 -9.61 44.71
C ASN A 90 -19.89 -10.65 43.98
N VAL A 91 -20.08 -10.81 42.68
CA VAL A 91 -19.20 -11.62 41.83
C VAL A 91 -18.01 -10.74 41.46
N THR A 92 -16.80 -11.24 41.70
CA THR A 92 -15.57 -10.51 41.39
C THR A 92 -14.97 -11.07 40.12
N ASP A 93 -14.59 -10.15 39.25
CA ASP A 93 -14.00 -10.37 37.95
C ASP A 93 -12.78 -11.30 37.96
N ALA A 94 -12.65 -12.09 36.90
CA ALA A 94 -11.50 -12.87 36.53
C ALA A 94 -11.25 -12.68 35.02
N ASN A 95 -10.00 -12.81 34.61
CA ASN A 95 -9.63 -12.55 33.22
C ASN A 95 -9.93 -13.77 32.33
N ASP A 96 -11.20 -13.99 31.98
CA ASP A 96 -11.67 -15.16 31.22
C ASP A 96 -12.30 -14.83 29.87
N ASN A 97 -12.47 -13.55 29.53
CA ASN A 97 -12.83 -13.10 28.19
C ASN A 97 -11.63 -12.45 27.49
N PRO A 98 -11.17 -12.97 26.33
CA PRO A 98 -10.15 -12.27 25.55
C PRO A 98 -10.75 -11.06 24.81
N PRO A 99 -9.92 -10.07 24.41
CA PRO A 99 -10.38 -8.98 23.56
C PRO A 99 -10.98 -9.51 22.25
N VAL A 100 -12.04 -8.88 21.75
CA VAL A 100 -12.71 -9.27 20.49
C VAL A 100 -12.73 -8.09 19.52
N PHE A 101 -12.08 -8.23 18.37
CA PHE A 101 -12.12 -7.21 17.31
C PHE A 101 -13.52 -7.08 16.70
N ALA A 102 -13.88 -5.86 16.27
CA ALA A 102 -15.15 -5.64 15.58
C ALA A 102 -15.26 -6.39 14.23
N GLN A 103 -14.12 -6.70 13.60
CA GLN A 103 -14.03 -7.46 12.36
C GLN A 103 -12.77 -8.33 12.36
N ASP A 104 -12.86 -9.54 11.82
CA ASP A 104 -11.69 -10.43 11.63
C ASP A 104 -10.74 -9.90 10.54
N ARG A 105 -11.28 -9.14 9.57
CA ARG A 105 -10.52 -8.60 8.45
C ARG A 105 -10.99 -7.21 8.02
N TYR A 106 -10.06 -6.27 7.99
CA TYR A 106 -10.23 -4.93 7.46
C TYR A 106 -9.56 -4.78 6.10
N ARG A 107 -10.14 -3.97 5.22
CA ARG A 107 -9.59 -3.59 3.92
C ARG A 107 -9.61 -2.09 3.77
N VAL A 108 -8.49 -1.52 3.38
CA VAL A 108 -8.35 -0.08 3.15
C VAL A 108 -7.43 0.16 1.96
N SER A 109 -7.71 1.20 1.20
CA SER A 109 -6.87 1.63 0.09
C SER A 109 -6.22 2.96 0.47
N LEU A 110 -4.91 3.09 0.25
CA LEU A 110 -4.13 4.27 0.59
C LEU A 110 -3.32 4.69 -0.65
N ARG A 111 -3.38 5.96 -1.01
CA ARG A 111 -2.58 6.50 -2.10
C ARG A 111 -1.10 6.50 -1.72
N GLU A 112 -0.22 6.23 -2.67
CA GLU A 112 1.22 6.21 -2.37
C GLU A 112 1.78 7.58 -1.99
N ASP A 113 1.18 8.65 -2.54
CA ASP A 113 1.50 10.05 -2.25
C ASP A 113 1.04 10.52 -0.85
N ALA A 114 0.43 9.64 -0.05
CA ALA A 114 0.03 9.95 1.31
C ALA A 114 1.25 10.32 2.17
N PRO A 115 1.26 11.49 2.85
CA PRO A 115 2.40 11.89 3.64
C PRO A 115 2.56 11.02 4.88
N PRO A 116 3.79 10.78 5.36
CA PRO A 116 4.02 10.19 6.68
C PRO A 116 3.24 10.93 7.78
N GLY A 117 2.62 10.17 8.68
CA GLY A 117 1.69 10.65 9.71
C GLY A 117 0.21 10.54 9.30
N SER A 118 -0.10 10.22 8.04
CA SER A 118 -1.47 9.98 7.60
C SER A 118 -2.11 8.81 8.35
N THR A 119 -3.36 8.98 8.79
CA THR A 119 -4.14 7.90 9.39
C THR A 119 -4.57 6.91 8.30
N VAL A 120 -4.24 5.64 8.49
CA VAL A 120 -4.59 4.55 7.58
C VAL A 120 -5.93 3.96 7.98
N LEU A 121 -6.05 3.51 9.23
CA LEU A 121 -7.24 2.86 9.76
C LEU A 121 -7.25 2.98 11.29
N ASN A 122 -8.43 2.98 11.88
CA ASN A 122 -8.59 2.79 13.33
C ASN A 122 -9.24 1.43 13.58
N VAL A 123 -8.51 0.51 14.20
CA VAL A 123 -9.06 -0.77 14.63
C VAL A 123 -9.61 -0.63 16.04
N SER A 124 -10.61 -1.44 16.37
CA SER A 124 -11.15 -1.50 17.73
C SER A 124 -11.48 -2.93 18.11
N ALA A 125 -11.18 -3.25 19.37
CA ALA A 125 -11.60 -4.45 20.05
C ALA A 125 -12.38 -4.07 21.32
N SER A 126 -13.22 -4.99 21.78
CA SER A 126 -13.96 -4.89 23.03
C SER A 126 -13.66 -6.11 23.89
N ASP A 127 -13.55 -5.88 25.19
CA ASP A 127 -13.35 -6.92 26.18
C ASP A 127 -14.53 -6.90 27.17
N ALA A 128 -15.00 -8.08 27.58
CA ALA A 128 -16.18 -8.21 28.41
C ALA A 128 -15.89 -8.10 29.91
N ASP A 129 -14.62 -8.29 30.31
CA ASP A 129 -14.17 -8.29 31.71
C ASP A 129 -14.27 -6.87 32.35
N ASP A 130 -13.77 -6.68 33.56
CA ASP A 130 -13.79 -5.40 34.27
C ASP A 130 -12.40 -4.85 34.60
N GLY A 131 -12.32 -3.52 34.76
CA GLY A 131 -11.11 -2.85 35.21
C GLY A 131 -9.88 -3.09 34.33
N THR A 132 -8.83 -3.71 34.90
CA THR A 132 -7.58 -4.00 34.17
C THR A 132 -7.72 -5.15 33.20
N ASN A 133 -8.61 -6.10 33.48
CA ASN A 133 -8.83 -7.26 32.63
C ASN A 133 -9.54 -6.87 31.33
N ALA A 134 -10.31 -5.78 31.31
CA ALA A 134 -10.85 -5.21 30.08
C ALA A 134 -10.01 -4.09 29.43
N ARG A 135 -8.83 -3.77 29.97
CA ARG A 135 -7.97 -2.71 29.40
C ARG A 135 -7.18 -3.26 28.22
N ILE A 136 -7.53 -2.83 27.02
CA ILE A 136 -6.92 -3.30 25.77
C ILE A 136 -5.73 -2.44 25.38
N THR A 137 -4.65 -3.09 24.96
CA THR A 137 -3.51 -2.49 24.26
C THR A 137 -3.34 -3.15 22.90
N TYR A 138 -3.01 -2.35 21.89
CA TYR A 138 -2.86 -2.78 20.50
C TYR A 138 -1.39 -2.86 20.12
N GLY A 139 -1.01 -3.91 19.39
CA GLY A 139 0.33 -4.09 18.84
C GLY A 139 0.30 -4.77 17.47
N PHE A 140 1.39 -4.70 16.71
CA PHE A 140 1.56 -5.59 15.57
C PHE A 140 1.95 -6.97 16.09
N GLY A 141 1.22 -8.01 15.65
CA GLY A 141 1.59 -9.40 15.89
C GLY A 141 2.78 -9.81 15.02
N GLU A 142 2.86 -11.09 14.67
CA GLU A 142 3.89 -11.58 13.75
C GLU A 142 3.67 -11.01 12.33
N THR A 143 4.45 -9.99 11.97
CA THR A 143 4.40 -9.33 10.67
C THR A 143 5.79 -9.09 10.09
N SER A 144 5.86 -8.77 8.79
CA SER A 144 7.12 -8.55 8.09
C SER A 144 7.85 -7.29 8.59
N ALA A 145 9.19 -7.29 8.50
CA ALA A 145 9.98 -6.09 8.81
C ALA A 145 9.60 -4.87 7.96
N LYS A 146 9.17 -5.10 6.70
CA LYS A 146 8.65 -4.03 5.82
C LYS A 146 7.42 -3.34 6.41
N VAL A 147 6.50 -4.09 7.03
CA VAL A 147 5.32 -3.51 7.69
C VAL A 147 5.73 -2.62 8.87
N LEU A 148 6.65 -3.10 9.73
CA LEU A 148 7.15 -2.34 10.88
C LEU A 148 7.95 -1.08 10.48
N GLN A 149 8.48 -1.07 9.27
CA GLN A 149 9.14 0.10 8.69
C GLN A 149 8.10 1.12 8.19
N LYS A 150 7.09 0.67 7.44
CA LYS A 150 6.12 1.55 6.77
C LYS A 150 4.99 2.03 7.67
N PHE A 151 4.61 1.29 8.71
CA PHE A 151 3.45 1.59 9.56
C PHE A 151 3.81 1.70 11.04
N LEU A 152 3.05 2.52 11.75
CA LEU A 152 3.05 2.65 13.21
C LEU A 152 1.63 2.43 13.71
N MET A 153 1.49 1.89 14.93
CA MET A 153 0.20 1.82 15.60
C MET A 153 0.28 2.43 16.99
N GLU A 154 -0.71 3.24 17.33
CA GLU A 154 -0.89 3.79 18.66
C GLU A 154 -1.49 2.73 19.60
N ALA A 155 -0.82 2.47 20.71
CA ALA A 155 -1.08 1.29 21.55
C ALA A 155 -2.41 1.38 22.29
N GLU A 156 -2.89 2.58 22.62
CA GLU A 156 -4.12 2.76 23.40
C GLU A 156 -5.37 2.94 22.51
N THR A 157 -5.20 3.52 21.32
CA THR A 157 -6.34 3.84 20.44
C THR A 157 -6.56 2.83 19.32
N GLY A 158 -5.55 2.02 18.99
CA GLY A 158 -5.62 1.11 17.83
C GLY A 158 -5.50 1.85 16.49
N THR A 159 -5.04 3.11 16.50
CA THR A 159 -4.91 3.90 15.28
C THR A 159 -3.62 3.54 14.55
N ILE A 160 -3.76 3.05 13.32
CA ILE A 160 -2.64 2.74 12.42
C ILE A 160 -2.36 3.98 11.57
N THR A 161 -1.10 4.42 11.57
CA THR A 161 -0.62 5.58 10.80
C THR A 161 0.54 5.19 9.89
N LEU A 162 0.67 5.89 8.77
CA LEU A 162 1.82 5.75 7.88
C LEU A 162 3.07 6.36 8.54
N LYS A 163 4.20 5.65 8.52
CA LYS A 163 5.47 6.06 9.13
C LYS A 163 6.50 6.50 8.09
N GLU A 164 6.56 5.79 6.96
CA GLU A 164 7.45 6.12 5.84
C GLU A 164 6.63 6.20 4.54
N PRO A 165 7.10 6.94 3.52
CA PRO A 165 6.42 7.03 2.24
C PRO A 165 6.19 5.65 1.62
N LEU A 166 5.08 5.52 0.90
CA LEU A 166 4.78 4.37 0.08
C LEU A 166 5.35 4.57 -1.32
N ASP A 167 5.47 3.46 -2.04
CA ASP A 167 5.95 3.38 -3.42
C ASP A 167 5.20 2.18 -4.03
N PHE A 168 4.28 2.47 -4.95
CA PHE A 168 3.42 1.49 -5.59
C PHE A 168 4.25 0.53 -6.46
N GLU A 169 5.26 1.05 -7.16
CA GLU A 169 6.20 0.29 -7.97
C GLU A 169 7.04 -0.68 -7.12
N GLU A 170 7.33 -0.33 -5.86
CA GLU A 170 8.01 -1.23 -4.91
C GLU A 170 7.06 -2.27 -4.29
N THR A 171 5.90 -1.87 -3.79
CA THR A 171 4.98 -2.76 -3.06
C THR A 171 3.53 -2.29 -3.13
N GLN A 172 2.72 -3.03 -3.89
CA GLN A 172 1.31 -2.72 -4.15
C GLN A 172 0.35 -3.05 -3.00
N SER A 173 0.74 -3.89 -2.04
CA SER A 173 -0.11 -4.22 -0.90
C SER A 173 0.65 -4.68 0.34
N TYR A 174 0.05 -4.41 1.51
CA TYR A 174 0.55 -4.83 2.81
C TYR A 174 -0.51 -5.64 3.57
N SER A 175 -0.07 -6.69 4.23
CA SER A 175 -0.90 -7.51 5.12
C SER A 175 -0.37 -7.39 6.54
N LEU A 176 -1.11 -6.68 7.39
CA LEU A 176 -0.77 -6.46 8.79
C LEU A 176 -1.56 -7.44 9.66
N LEU A 177 -0.86 -8.12 10.56
CA LEU A 177 -1.48 -8.89 11.63
C LEU A 177 -1.50 -7.99 12.87
N VAL A 178 -2.68 -7.60 13.30
CA VAL A 178 -2.86 -6.76 14.49
C VAL A 178 -3.21 -7.65 15.66
N GLU A 179 -2.57 -7.43 16.80
CA GLU A 179 -2.84 -8.06 18.09
C GLU A 179 -3.53 -7.05 19.02
N ALA A 180 -4.61 -7.46 19.66
CA ALA A 180 -5.16 -6.80 20.84
C ALA A 180 -4.86 -7.66 22.06
N ARG A 181 -4.37 -7.03 23.13
CA ARG A 181 -3.99 -7.69 24.38
C ARG A 181 -4.63 -6.98 25.56
N ASP A 182 -5.30 -7.73 26.41
CA ASP A 182 -5.87 -7.20 27.65
C ASP A 182 -4.80 -7.00 28.75
N GLY A 183 -5.20 -6.52 29.93
CA GLY A 183 -4.29 -6.38 31.07
C GLY A 183 -3.91 -7.70 31.74
N GLY A 184 -4.71 -8.77 31.58
CA GLY A 184 -4.45 -10.09 32.14
C GLY A 184 -3.54 -10.98 31.27
N GLY A 185 -3.28 -10.57 30.03
CA GLY A 185 -2.42 -11.22 29.05
C GLY A 185 -3.13 -12.07 27.99
N LEU A 186 -4.47 -12.13 27.95
CA LEU A 186 -5.18 -12.76 26.82
C LEU A 186 -5.07 -11.88 25.58
N VAL A 187 -5.11 -12.53 24.42
CA VAL A 187 -4.89 -11.89 23.12
C VAL A 187 -5.89 -12.35 22.09
N SER A 188 -6.15 -11.48 21.12
CA SER A 188 -6.78 -11.81 19.87
C SER A 188 -6.09 -11.13 18.70
N HIS A 189 -6.40 -11.58 17.49
CA HIS A 189 -5.79 -11.07 16.27
C HIS A 189 -6.83 -10.72 15.21
N CYS A 190 -6.56 -9.71 14.41
CA CYS A 190 -7.29 -9.43 13.17
C CYS A 190 -6.31 -9.11 12.02
N LYS A 191 -6.78 -9.25 10.78
CA LYS A 191 -5.99 -8.96 9.59
C LYS A 191 -6.37 -7.62 8.98
N VAL A 192 -5.40 -6.77 8.68
CA VAL A 192 -5.61 -5.53 7.91
C VAL A 192 -4.91 -5.67 6.57
N GLU A 193 -5.68 -5.59 5.49
CA GLU A 193 -5.18 -5.59 4.11
C GLU A 193 -5.18 -4.13 3.60
N VAL A 194 -3.98 -3.58 3.39
CA VAL A 194 -3.78 -2.24 2.83
C VAL A 194 -3.41 -2.39 1.35
N GLU A 195 -4.24 -1.85 0.48
CA GLU A 195 -3.98 -1.73 -0.95
C GLU A 195 -3.38 -0.37 -1.24
N VAL A 196 -2.24 -0.33 -1.93
CA VAL A 196 -1.62 0.93 -2.36
C VAL A 196 -2.26 1.35 -3.68
N LEU A 197 -2.68 2.60 -3.79
CA LEU A 197 -3.21 3.17 -5.02
C LEU A 197 -2.10 3.96 -5.72
N ASP A 198 -1.85 3.57 -6.97
CA ASP A 198 -0.95 4.22 -7.92
C ASP A 198 -1.34 5.70 -8.14
N VAL A 199 -0.34 6.54 -8.16
CA VAL A 199 -0.37 7.96 -8.48
C VAL A 199 0.64 8.23 -9.58
N ASN A 200 0.27 9.04 -10.58
CA ASN A 200 1.15 9.40 -11.71
C ASN A 200 2.40 10.16 -11.22
N ASP A 201 3.43 9.41 -10.83
CA ASP A 201 4.61 9.89 -10.14
C ASP A 201 5.93 9.53 -10.84
N ASN A 202 5.87 8.68 -11.85
CA ASN A 202 6.93 8.46 -12.83
C ASN A 202 6.62 9.23 -14.12
N ALA A 203 7.64 9.44 -14.95
CA ALA A 203 7.46 10.08 -16.25
C ALA A 203 8.02 9.15 -17.32
N PRO A 204 7.48 9.18 -18.55
CA PRO A 204 7.90 8.24 -19.57
C PRO A 204 9.40 8.33 -19.87
N GLU A 205 10.13 7.23 -19.71
CA GLU A 205 11.55 7.15 -20.03
C GLU A 205 11.74 6.65 -21.47
N ILE A 206 12.54 7.38 -22.25
CA ILE A 206 12.85 7.05 -23.64
C ILE A 206 14.30 6.56 -23.73
N THR A 207 14.47 5.30 -24.12
CA THR A 207 15.79 4.71 -24.41
C THR A 207 15.98 4.49 -25.90
N ILE A 208 17.08 4.99 -26.46
CA ILE A 208 17.49 4.72 -27.84
C ILE A 208 18.24 3.38 -27.85
N LEU A 209 17.61 2.33 -28.39
CA LEU A 209 18.19 0.98 -28.47
C LEU A 209 19.16 0.84 -29.64
N SER A 210 18.84 1.47 -30.77
CA SER A 210 19.71 1.54 -31.94
C SER A 210 19.50 2.83 -32.72
N LEU A 211 20.57 3.32 -33.33
CA LEU A 211 20.57 4.47 -34.22
C LEU A 211 21.47 4.17 -35.42
N SER A 212 20.87 4.07 -36.60
CA SER A 212 21.54 3.94 -37.89
C SER A 212 21.89 5.34 -38.38
N SER A 213 23.04 5.86 -37.93
CA SER A 213 23.61 7.13 -38.39
C SER A 213 25.12 6.95 -38.56
N PRO A 214 25.74 7.43 -39.66
CA PRO A 214 25.13 8.22 -40.74
C PRO A 214 24.22 7.42 -41.68
N VAL A 215 23.33 8.12 -42.40
CA VAL A 215 22.39 7.56 -43.40
C VAL A 215 22.71 8.14 -44.78
N PRO A 216 22.91 7.33 -45.83
CA PRO A 216 23.07 7.82 -47.20
C PRO A 216 21.86 8.63 -47.68
N GLU A 217 22.07 9.69 -48.46
CA GLU A 217 20.95 10.49 -48.95
C GLU A 217 20.04 9.76 -49.95
N ASP A 218 20.59 8.79 -50.68
CA ASP A 218 19.86 7.90 -51.59
C ASP A 218 19.06 6.79 -50.86
N ALA A 219 19.05 6.79 -49.52
CA ALA A 219 18.31 5.82 -48.74
C ALA A 219 16.80 5.86 -49.06
N PRO A 220 16.17 4.72 -49.37
CA PRO A 220 14.77 4.70 -49.75
C PRO A 220 13.85 5.07 -48.58
N ILE A 221 12.72 5.69 -48.90
CA ILE A 221 11.63 5.91 -47.95
C ILE A 221 11.22 4.57 -47.33
N GLY A 222 11.05 4.55 -46.01
CA GLY A 222 10.81 3.35 -45.20
C GLY A 222 12.06 2.76 -44.56
N THR A 223 13.26 3.27 -44.87
CA THR A 223 14.50 2.86 -44.20
C THR A 223 14.40 3.09 -42.69
N VAL A 224 14.74 2.07 -41.89
CA VAL A 224 14.75 2.16 -40.43
C VAL A 224 15.97 2.93 -39.96
N VAL A 225 15.74 4.03 -39.23
CA VAL A 225 16.79 4.92 -38.74
C VAL A 225 17.06 4.73 -37.25
N ALA A 226 16.03 4.51 -36.44
CA ALA A 226 16.23 4.26 -35.01
C ALA A 226 15.19 3.29 -34.44
N LEU A 227 15.60 2.52 -33.43
CA LEU A 227 14.71 1.75 -32.58
C LEU A 227 14.75 2.33 -31.17
N LEU A 228 13.58 2.65 -30.63
CA LEU A 228 13.43 3.20 -29.29
C LEU A 228 12.53 2.31 -28.43
N ASN A 229 12.81 2.30 -27.13
CA ASN A 229 11.90 1.81 -26.11
C ASN A 229 11.39 3.00 -25.31
N VAL A 230 10.08 3.10 -25.14
CA VAL A 230 9.42 4.10 -24.30
C VAL A 230 8.66 3.36 -23.23
N ASN A 231 9.06 3.54 -21.98
CA ASN A 231 8.48 2.86 -20.84
C ASN A 231 8.12 3.87 -19.75
N ASP A 232 6.96 3.68 -19.15
CA ASP A 232 6.59 4.33 -17.91
C ASP A 232 6.49 3.25 -16.83
N LEU A 233 6.87 3.59 -15.60
CA LEU A 233 6.86 2.65 -14.48
C LEU A 233 5.48 2.57 -13.83
N ASP A 234 4.67 3.62 -13.99
CA ASP A 234 3.31 3.67 -13.46
C ASP A 234 2.41 2.63 -14.16
N SER A 235 1.29 2.30 -13.53
CA SER A 235 0.33 1.31 -14.04
C SER A 235 -0.93 1.95 -14.63
N GLY A 236 -1.70 1.16 -15.38
CA GLY A 236 -2.96 1.61 -15.96
C GLY A 236 -2.81 2.79 -16.93
N GLU A 237 -3.62 3.84 -16.74
CA GLU A 237 -3.59 5.05 -17.58
C GLU A 237 -2.33 5.90 -17.34
N ASN A 238 -1.82 5.92 -16.10
CA ASN A 238 -0.57 6.59 -15.73
C ASN A 238 0.62 5.97 -16.49
N GLY A 239 0.60 4.66 -16.72
CA GLY A 239 1.62 3.97 -17.51
C GLY A 239 1.45 4.06 -19.04
N GLN A 240 0.33 4.61 -19.53
CA GLN A 240 0.00 4.55 -20.96
C GLN A 240 0.61 5.72 -21.74
N VAL A 241 1.63 5.43 -22.54
CA VAL A 241 2.41 6.47 -23.22
C VAL A 241 2.02 6.71 -24.68
N SER A 242 1.82 7.99 -25.02
CA SER A 242 1.72 8.52 -26.38
C SER A 242 3.03 9.19 -26.80
N CYS A 243 3.41 9.09 -28.07
CA CYS A 243 4.67 9.67 -28.56
C CYS A 243 4.45 10.53 -29.80
N GLU A 244 5.13 11.67 -29.84
CA GLU A 244 5.08 12.65 -30.92
C GLU A 244 6.51 13.07 -31.28
N LEU A 245 6.78 13.18 -32.58
CA LEU A 245 8.04 13.71 -33.08
C LEU A 245 7.86 15.22 -33.31
N SER A 246 8.75 16.03 -32.72
CA SER A 246 8.74 17.48 -32.94
C SER A 246 9.48 17.83 -34.24
N GLY A 247 8.86 18.65 -35.09
CA GLY A 247 9.44 19.25 -36.31
C GLY A 247 8.99 18.65 -37.64
N GLU A 248 9.25 19.35 -38.75
CA GLU A 248 9.03 18.87 -40.13
C GLU A 248 10.17 17.97 -40.61
N ALA A 249 10.45 16.94 -39.84
CA ALA A 249 11.54 16.01 -40.09
C ALA A 249 11.29 15.11 -41.31
N PRO A 250 12.35 14.56 -41.94
CA PRO A 250 12.20 13.48 -42.88
C PRO A 250 11.89 12.13 -42.19
N LEU A 251 11.70 12.07 -40.87
CA LEU A 251 11.38 10.84 -40.14
C LEU A 251 9.93 10.79 -39.67
N SER A 252 9.38 9.58 -39.57
CA SER A 252 8.08 9.30 -38.97
C SER A 252 8.16 8.14 -37.98
N ILE A 253 7.24 8.15 -37.01
CA ILE A 253 7.09 7.05 -36.05
C ILE A 253 6.19 5.99 -36.66
N VAL A 254 6.71 4.78 -36.81
CA VAL A 254 5.93 3.58 -37.10
C VAL A 254 5.77 2.80 -35.80
N ALA A 255 4.52 2.65 -35.35
CA ALA A 255 4.22 1.92 -34.13
C ALA A 255 4.57 0.43 -34.31
N SER A 256 5.32 -0.13 -33.36
CA SER A 256 5.52 -1.58 -33.26
C SER A 256 4.32 -2.23 -32.55
N ALA A 257 4.04 -3.50 -32.84
CA ALA A 257 2.87 -4.25 -32.38
C ALA A 257 2.76 -4.46 -30.85
N GLY A 258 3.66 -3.88 -30.05
CA GLY A 258 3.71 -4.02 -28.58
C GLY A 258 3.63 -2.72 -27.79
N GLY A 259 3.31 -1.57 -28.41
CA GLY A 259 3.07 -0.30 -27.69
C GLY A 259 4.35 0.43 -27.23
N SER A 260 5.23 -0.22 -26.46
CA SER A 260 6.44 0.39 -25.87
C SER A 260 7.57 0.64 -26.87
N TYR A 261 7.70 -0.22 -27.88
CA TYR A 261 8.72 -0.06 -28.91
C TYR A 261 8.25 0.89 -30.02
N LYS A 262 9.09 1.87 -30.35
CA LYS A 262 8.87 2.81 -31.45
C LYS A 262 9.98 2.65 -32.49
N VAL A 263 9.60 2.57 -33.77
CA VAL A 263 10.55 2.52 -34.88
C VAL A 263 10.47 3.84 -35.63
N LEU A 264 11.61 4.50 -35.78
CA LEU A 264 11.71 5.67 -36.65
C LEU A 264 12.14 5.22 -38.04
N VAL A 265 11.34 5.60 -39.04
CA VAL A 265 11.62 5.33 -40.44
C VAL A 265 11.71 6.63 -41.23
N LEU A 266 12.46 6.58 -42.32
CA LEU A 266 12.50 7.64 -43.30
C LEU A 266 11.13 7.81 -43.99
N ALA A 267 10.54 9.00 -43.89
CA ALA A 267 9.25 9.37 -44.45
C ALA A 267 9.37 10.27 -45.69
N LYS A 268 10.51 10.96 -45.85
CA LYS A 268 10.84 11.80 -47.01
C LYS A 268 12.26 11.47 -47.48
N ALA A 269 12.52 11.64 -48.77
CA ALA A 269 13.89 11.54 -49.29
C ALA A 269 14.81 12.52 -48.55
N LEU A 270 16.08 12.13 -48.41
CA LEU A 270 17.13 12.98 -47.87
C LEU A 270 17.82 13.69 -49.03
N ASP A 271 18.36 14.87 -48.74
CA ASP A 271 19.17 15.68 -49.64
C ASP A 271 20.24 16.33 -48.75
N ARG A 272 21.49 15.92 -48.92
CA ARG A 272 22.61 16.38 -48.09
C ARG A 272 22.97 17.82 -48.44
N GLU A 273 22.87 18.22 -49.70
CA GLU A 273 23.08 19.59 -50.17
C GLU A 273 22.06 20.56 -49.56
N GLU A 274 20.83 20.09 -49.28
CA GLU A 274 19.83 20.84 -48.52
C GLU A 274 20.15 20.83 -47.00
N ALA A 275 20.41 19.65 -46.43
CA ALA A 275 20.67 19.49 -45.00
C ALA A 275 21.61 18.31 -44.66
N ALA A 276 22.85 18.63 -44.29
CA ALA A 276 23.85 17.62 -43.87
C ALA A 276 23.48 16.84 -42.59
N PHE A 277 22.54 17.32 -41.77
CA PHE A 277 22.01 16.60 -40.63
C PHE A 277 20.61 17.05 -40.24
N HIS A 278 19.86 16.16 -39.60
CA HIS A 278 18.57 16.44 -38.98
C HIS A 278 18.62 16.20 -37.48
N GLU A 279 18.14 17.16 -36.69
CA GLU A 279 17.99 17.03 -35.23
C GLU A 279 16.51 17.00 -34.87
N LEU A 280 16.14 16.01 -34.05
CA LEU A 280 14.76 15.64 -33.76
C LEU A 280 14.57 15.52 -32.27
N VAL A 281 13.40 15.93 -31.79
CA VAL A 281 13.01 15.72 -30.40
C VAL A 281 11.81 14.80 -30.40
N LEU A 282 11.98 13.59 -29.89
CA LEU A 282 10.88 12.70 -29.56
C LEU A 282 10.32 13.13 -28.20
N ARG A 283 9.03 13.42 -28.13
CA ARG A 283 8.30 13.70 -26.90
C ARG A 283 7.38 12.54 -26.60
N ALA A 284 7.49 11.99 -25.40
CA ALA A 284 6.58 11.00 -24.84
C ALA A 284 5.72 11.67 -23.77
N SER A 285 4.43 11.35 -23.71
CA SER A 285 3.47 11.83 -22.71
C SER A 285 2.64 10.67 -22.20
N ASP A 286 2.58 10.48 -20.89
CA ASP A 286 1.64 9.54 -20.28
C ASP A 286 0.19 10.07 -20.32
N GLY A 287 -0.74 9.20 -19.91
CA GLY A 287 -2.17 9.47 -19.85
C GLY A 287 -2.67 9.92 -18.48
N GLY A 288 -1.79 10.17 -17.51
CA GLY A 288 -2.19 10.56 -16.16
C GLY A 288 -2.75 11.99 -16.08
N ASP A 289 -3.31 12.35 -14.91
CA ASP A 289 -3.77 13.71 -14.60
C ASP A 289 -3.14 14.20 -13.29
N PRO A 290 -2.16 15.13 -13.32
CA PRO A 290 -1.60 15.78 -14.51
C PRO A 290 -0.69 14.84 -15.31
N ALA A 291 -0.70 14.98 -16.64
CA ALA A 291 0.18 14.21 -17.51
C ALA A 291 1.65 14.62 -17.34
N ARG A 292 2.57 13.65 -17.36
CA ARG A 292 4.01 13.89 -17.34
C ARG A 292 4.61 13.52 -18.69
N THR A 293 5.83 14.02 -18.93
CA THR A 293 6.45 13.91 -20.26
C THR A 293 7.95 13.65 -20.19
N GLY A 294 8.42 12.77 -21.07
CA GLY A 294 9.84 12.56 -21.36
C GLY A 294 10.23 13.07 -22.73
N THR A 295 11.50 13.44 -22.92
CA THR A 295 12.01 13.84 -24.24
C THR A 295 13.37 13.23 -24.55
N ALA A 296 13.58 12.83 -25.79
CA ALA A 296 14.88 12.35 -26.29
C ALA A 296 15.28 13.11 -27.56
N ARG A 297 16.56 13.48 -27.66
CA ARG A 297 17.12 14.13 -28.85
C ARG A 297 17.81 13.10 -29.74
N ILE A 298 17.50 13.14 -31.03
CA ILE A 298 18.03 12.22 -32.03
C ILE A 298 18.65 13.05 -33.13
N ARG A 299 19.94 12.82 -33.40
CA ARG A 299 20.67 13.48 -34.48
C ARG A 299 21.03 12.45 -35.53
N VAL A 300 20.59 12.69 -36.76
CA VAL A 300 20.87 11.85 -37.93
C VAL A 300 21.75 12.64 -38.86
N THR A 301 22.94 12.12 -39.14
CA THR A 301 23.86 12.70 -40.11
C THR A 301 23.60 12.09 -41.48
N VAL A 302 23.54 12.91 -42.52
CA VAL A 302 23.37 12.46 -43.91
C VAL A 302 24.75 12.26 -44.54
N VAL A 303 24.93 11.14 -45.24
CA VAL A 303 26.14 10.83 -46.00
C VAL A 303 25.92 11.12 -47.48
N ASP A 304 26.90 11.81 -48.05
CA ASP A 304 27.00 12.20 -49.45
C ASP A 304 27.05 11.01 -50.41
N VAL A 305 26.27 11.12 -51.48
CA VAL A 305 26.23 10.24 -52.65
C VAL A 305 26.47 11.11 -53.88
N ASN A 306 27.27 10.63 -54.82
CA ASN A 306 27.56 11.38 -56.04
C ASN A 306 26.33 11.42 -56.97
N ASP A 307 25.47 12.40 -56.78
CA ASP A 307 24.25 12.60 -57.56
C ASP A 307 24.19 14.00 -58.23
N ASN A 308 25.13 14.90 -57.93
CA ASN A 308 25.32 16.14 -58.66
C ASN A 308 26.45 16.01 -59.70
N ALA A 309 26.24 16.58 -60.88
CA ALA A 309 27.27 16.64 -61.91
C ALA A 309 27.95 18.01 -61.90
N PRO A 310 29.25 18.12 -62.28
CA PRO A 310 29.93 19.41 -62.36
C PRO A 310 29.23 20.36 -63.34
N VAL A 311 28.89 21.56 -62.89
CA VAL A 311 28.23 22.59 -63.69
C VAL A 311 29.19 23.74 -63.98
N PHE A 312 29.38 24.09 -65.26
CA PHE A 312 30.17 25.27 -65.65
C PHE A 312 29.47 26.58 -65.26
N SER A 313 30.25 27.61 -64.93
CA SER A 313 29.72 28.93 -64.56
C SER A 313 28.99 29.65 -65.69
N GLN A 314 29.19 29.24 -66.95
CA GLN A 314 28.53 29.78 -68.14
C GLN A 314 28.13 28.64 -69.08
N ALA A 315 26.99 28.81 -69.78
CA ALA A 315 26.52 27.87 -70.79
C ALA A 315 27.38 27.89 -72.07
N GLU A 316 27.99 29.04 -72.38
CA GLU A 316 28.89 29.21 -73.51
C GLU A 316 29.97 30.24 -73.17
N TYR A 317 31.21 29.96 -73.58
CA TYR A 317 32.35 30.87 -73.40
C TYR A 317 32.78 31.40 -74.77
N THR A 318 32.55 32.68 -75.03
CA THR A 318 33.04 33.35 -76.25
C THR A 318 34.24 34.23 -75.91
N VAL A 319 35.39 33.95 -76.55
CA VAL A 319 36.62 34.74 -76.38
C VAL A 319 37.01 35.38 -77.70
N ARG A 320 37.28 36.69 -77.69
CA ARG A 320 37.83 37.42 -78.83
C ARG A 320 39.33 37.59 -78.64
N VAL A 321 40.11 37.05 -79.57
CA VAL A 321 41.57 36.99 -79.48
C VAL A 321 42.18 37.89 -80.57
N PRO A 322 42.99 38.91 -80.21
CA PRO A 322 43.77 39.68 -81.18
C PRO A 322 44.77 38.80 -81.94
N GLU A 323 45.06 39.14 -83.19
CA GLU A 323 45.95 38.35 -84.06
C GLU A 323 47.42 38.31 -83.60
N ASP A 324 47.83 39.26 -82.74
CA ASP A 324 49.18 39.45 -82.24
C ASP A 324 49.42 38.87 -80.83
N VAL A 325 48.50 38.05 -80.32
CA VAL A 325 48.62 37.44 -78.99
C VAL A 325 49.85 36.51 -78.90
N PRO A 326 50.74 36.71 -77.91
CA PRO A 326 51.93 35.87 -77.71
C PRO A 326 51.60 34.41 -77.37
N VAL A 327 52.47 33.49 -77.80
CA VAL A 327 52.38 32.06 -77.44
C VAL A 327 52.49 31.87 -75.92
N GLY A 328 51.59 31.07 -75.36
CA GLY A 328 51.51 30.82 -73.91
C GLY A 328 50.58 31.76 -73.14
N SER A 329 49.92 32.70 -73.82
CA SER A 329 48.92 33.57 -73.22
C SER A 329 47.66 32.77 -72.82
N VAL A 330 47.15 33.02 -71.61
CA VAL A 330 45.86 32.45 -71.16
C VAL A 330 44.73 33.19 -71.87
N LEU A 331 44.00 32.48 -72.72
CA LEU A 331 42.90 33.05 -73.50
C LEU A 331 41.58 33.09 -72.71
N VAL A 332 41.32 32.02 -71.95
CA VAL A 332 40.11 31.87 -71.16
C VAL A 332 40.42 31.06 -69.91
N THR A 333 39.75 31.39 -68.81
CA THR A 333 39.70 30.56 -67.61
C THR A 333 38.27 30.16 -67.40
N VAL A 334 37.99 28.86 -67.50
CA VAL A 334 36.67 28.31 -67.23
C VAL A 334 36.63 27.77 -65.81
N THR A 335 35.46 27.85 -65.19
CA THR A 335 35.22 27.32 -63.85
C THR A 335 33.97 26.46 -63.88
N ALA A 336 34.02 25.31 -63.23
CA ALA A 336 32.87 24.48 -62.92
C ALA A 336 32.87 24.17 -61.41
N THR A 337 31.67 24.00 -60.88
CA THR A 337 31.40 23.68 -59.48
C THR A 337 30.54 22.44 -59.42
N ASP A 338 30.79 21.61 -58.43
CA ASP A 338 30.02 20.42 -58.12
C ASP A 338 29.55 20.56 -56.65
N ALA A 339 28.31 20.16 -56.38
CA ALA A 339 27.65 20.39 -55.09
C ALA A 339 28.02 19.32 -54.05
N ASP A 340 28.46 18.14 -54.50
CA ASP A 340 28.79 17.00 -53.66
C ASP A 340 30.00 17.25 -52.74
N GLU A 341 30.15 16.42 -51.70
CA GLU A 341 31.23 16.53 -50.74
C GLU A 341 32.56 15.89 -51.18
N GLY A 342 33.67 16.48 -50.73
CA GLY A 342 34.97 15.84 -50.75
C GLY A 342 35.48 15.48 -52.15
N LEU A 343 35.63 14.19 -52.43
CA LEU A 343 36.14 13.70 -53.72
C LEU A 343 35.10 13.76 -54.83
N TYR A 344 33.81 13.71 -54.50
CA TYR A 344 32.74 13.79 -55.49
C TYR A 344 32.58 15.22 -55.99
N GLY A 345 32.75 16.22 -55.12
CA GLY A 345 32.84 17.63 -55.51
C GLY A 345 34.12 18.04 -56.28
N LEU A 346 35.08 17.13 -56.52
CA LEU A 346 36.38 17.48 -57.12
C LEU A 346 36.31 17.54 -58.66
N VAL A 347 36.33 18.75 -59.20
CA VAL A 347 36.34 18.99 -60.65
C VAL A 347 37.74 18.82 -61.26
N LYS A 348 37.83 18.04 -62.35
CA LYS A 348 39.03 17.91 -63.20
C LYS A 348 38.74 18.34 -64.63
N TYR A 349 39.57 19.24 -65.17
CA TYR A 349 39.47 19.76 -66.54
C TYR A 349 40.43 18.99 -67.46
N SER A 350 40.01 18.70 -68.69
CA SER A 350 40.78 17.93 -69.69
C SER A 350 40.71 18.56 -71.08
#